data_AF-A0A8H4UYF1-F1
#
_entry.id   AF-A0A8H4UYF1-F1
#
_cell.length_a   1.000
_cell.length_b   1.000
_cell.length_c   1.000
_cell.angle_alpha   90.00
_cell.angle_beta   90.00
_cell.angle_gamma   90.00
#
_symmetry.space_group_name_H-M   'P 1'
#
loop_
_entity.id
_entity.type
_entity.pdbx_description
1 polymer ?
#
loop_
_entity_poly.entity_id
_entity_poly.type
_entity_poly.pdbx_seq_one_letter_code
_entity_poly.pdbx_strand_id
1 'polypeptide(L)'
;GQRSAKAIVDAVVERIPNHVKKLTDKDYESWVAADEFPKAILFTDKGTTGALLRSLAVDFLGGINFAQIRSKETKAVDQFGITSFPTLVLLPAGGSEPVVYEGEMKKALMLEFLSQAAQPNPDPAPTAPKKKSSSPKKPASSSSSTVLDSDLPTDSPSPEVEIPPEEKPVKVPVKAPEVAQLATPEDLESKCLNSKSGTCILTLLPEPESPDTELSAPAKEALSTVSELSHKLTGHHLPFYSVPAINSHAKILRNELGISDTSATEIIAINGRRGWWRHYSSEDGFGLHSVESWIDAIRLGEGSKSKLPEGVIKAEEENVEEKVEEPEEEKVEKEVPHDEL
;
A
#
# COMPACT_ATOMS: atom_id res chain seq x y z
N GLY A 1 -6.72 6.92 -20.86
CA GLY A 1 -5.39 7.37 -20.40
C GLY A 1 -4.82 8.39 -21.36
N GLN A 2 -4.00 9.32 -20.86
CA GLN A 2 -3.25 10.27 -21.69
C GLN A 2 -2.37 9.51 -22.71
N ARG A 3 -2.39 9.95 -23.97
CA ARG A 3 -1.65 9.32 -25.08
C ARG A 3 -0.29 9.97 -25.34
N SER A 4 0.30 10.63 -24.33
CA SER A 4 1.63 11.22 -24.44
C SER A 4 2.70 10.14 -24.29
N ALA A 5 3.84 10.29 -24.97
CA ALA A 5 4.95 9.33 -24.87
C ALA A 5 5.41 9.11 -23.42
N LYS A 6 5.45 10.19 -22.63
CA LYS A 6 5.77 10.14 -21.20
C LYS A 6 4.75 9.33 -20.41
N ALA A 7 3.45 9.59 -20.58
CA ALA A 7 2.41 8.86 -19.86
C ALA A 7 2.39 7.36 -20.23
N ILE A 8 2.71 7.02 -21.48
CA ILE A 8 2.83 5.63 -21.91
C ILE A 8 4.04 4.95 -21.25
N VAL A 9 5.19 5.62 -21.22
CA VAL A 9 6.40 5.09 -20.56
C VAL A 9 6.15 4.89 -19.07
N ASP A 10 5.57 5.90 -18.39
CA ASP A 10 5.27 5.84 -16.96
C ASP A 10 4.29 4.68 -16.66
N ALA A 11 3.23 4.52 -17.47
CA ALA A 11 2.28 3.41 -17.35
C ALA A 11 2.91 2.02 -17.58
N VAL A 12 3.91 1.91 -18.46
CA VAL A 12 4.65 0.66 -18.67
C VAL A 12 5.56 0.37 -17.48
N VAL A 13 6.27 1.37 -16.97
CA VAL A 13 7.17 1.25 -15.81
C VAL A 13 6.42 0.77 -14.56
N GLU A 14 5.20 1.25 -14.35
CA GLU A 14 4.34 0.85 -13.23
C GLU A 14 3.91 -0.61 -13.28
N ARG A 15 3.85 -1.21 -14.48
CA ARG A 15 3.50 -2.63 -14.66
C ARG A 15 4.68 -3.58 -14.56
N ILE A 16 5.91 -3.07 -14.49
CA ILE A 16 7.10 -3.92 -14.29
C ILE A 16 7.02 -4.50 -12.86
N PRO A 17 7.00 -5.83 -12.70
CA PRO A 17 7.01 -6.46 -11.39
C PRO A 17 8.20 -6.00 -10.56
N ASN A 18 7.96 -5.64 -9.29
CA ASN A 18 9.02 -5.21 -8.41
C ASN A 18 9.52 -6.38 -7.54
N HIS A 19 10.71 -6.87 -7.85
CA HIS A 19 11.40 -7.90 -7.07
C HIS A 19 12.54 -7.35 -6.20
N VAL A 20 12.65 -6.02 -6.08
CA VAL A 20 13.68 -5.36 -5.27
C VAL A 20 13.18 -5.20 -3.84
N LYS A 21 13.96 -5.64 -2.85
CA LYS A 21 13.67 -5.41 -1.43
C LYS A 21 14.21 -4.06 -0.97
N LYS A 22 13.37 -3.21 -0.38
CA LYS A 22 13.85 -2.00 0.32
C LYS A 22 14.37 -2.44 1.68
N LEU A 23 15.65 -2.21 1.95
CA LEU A 23 16.28 -2.56 3.22
C LEU A 23 16.43 -1.33 4.10
N THR A 24 16.33 -1.56 5.41
CA THR A 24 16.64 -0.59 6.47
C THR A 24 17.81 -1.11 7.31
N ASP A 25 18.39 -0.24 8.13
CA ASP A 25 19.47 -0.59 9.06
C ASP A 25 19.12 -1.75 9.99
N LYS A 26 17.83 -2.05 10.21
CA LYS A 26 17.38 -3.15 11.08
C LYS A 26 17.35 -4.50 10.38
N ASP A 27 17.01 -4.51 9.09
CA ASP A 27 16.77 -5.73 8.31
C ASP A 27 17.98 -6.09 7.43
N TYR A 28 18.93 -5.17 7.31
CA TYR A 28 20.08 -5.27 6.45
C TYR A 28 21.00 -6.44 6.85
N GLU A 29 21.38 -6.56 8.12
CA GLU A 29 22.34 -7.58 8.57
C GLU A 29 21.79 -8.99 8.38
N SER A 30 20.52 -9.20 8.74
CA SER A 30 19.84 -10.49 8.58
C SER A 30 19.66 -10.86 7.10
N TRP A 31 19.46 -9.86 6.23
CA TRP A 31 19.35 -10.11 4.80
C TRP A 31 20.70 -10.42 4.15
N VAL A 32 21.79 -9.73 4.53
CA VAL A 32 23.13 -10.02 4.01
C VAL A 32 23.62 -11.39 4.48
N ALA A 33 23.36 -11.77 5.73
CA ALA A 33 23.74 -13.06 6.29
C ALA A 33 23.00 -14.26 5.67
N ALA A 34 21.90 -14.05 4.94
CA ALA A 34 21.16 -15.12 4.29
C ALA A 34 21.90 -15.64 3.04
N ASP A 35 22.64 -16.73 3.18
CA ASP A 35 23.67 -17.21 2.24
C ASP A 35 23.17 -18.05 1.04
N GLU A 36 21.98 -17.75 0.52
CA GLU A 36 21.37 -18.61 -0.52
C GLU A 36 21.69 -18.21 -1.96
N PHE A 37 21.88 -16.91 -2.25
CA PHE A 37 22.10 -16.39 -3.62
C PHE A 37 22.96 -15.12 -3.60
N PRO A 38 23.68 -14.79 -4.70
CA PRO A 38 24.32 -13.50 -4.85
C PRO A 38 23.34 -12.34 -4.64
N LYS A 39 23.82 -11.23 -4.07
CA LYS A 39 22.99 -10.09 -3.70
C LYS A 39 23.50 -8.84 -4.39
N ALA A 40 22.60 -8.04 -4.93
CA ALA A 40 22.94 -6.74 -5.51
C ALA A 40 22.22 -5.63 -4.74
N ILE A 41 22.98 -4.70 -4.16
CA ILE A 41 22.45 -3.61 -3.34
C ILE A 41 22.66 -2.29 -4.08
N LEU A 42 21.58 -1.59 -4.38
CA LEU A 42 21.64 -0.22 -4.87
C LEU A 42 21.52 0.77 -3.71
N PHE A 43 22.51 1.63 -3.57
CA PHE A 43 22.49 2.76 -2.68
C PHE A 43 22.02 3.99 -3.43
N THR A 44 20.96 4.65 -2.95
CA THR A 44 20.38 5.83 -3.61
C THR A 44 19.76 6.79 -2.60
N ASP A 45 19.71 8.07 -2.97
CA ASP A 45 18.95 9.13 -2.30
C ASP A 45 17.43 8.99 -2.52
N LYS A 46 17.02 8.38 -3.63
CA LYS A 46 15.62 8.22 -4.03
C LYS A 46 14.93 7.13 -3.21
N GLY A 47 13.71 7.42 -2.74
CA GLY A 47 12.87 6.44 -2.02
C GLY A 47 12.13 5.45 -2.94
N THR A 48 12.01 5.79 -4.23
CA THR A 48 11.33 4.97 -5.25
C THR A 48 12.32 4.05 -5.94
N THR A 49 11.96 2.79 -6.10
CA THR A 49 12.73 1.86 -6.93
C THR A 49 12.57 2.21 -8.40
N GLY A 50 13.66 2.62 -9.05
CA GLY A 50 13.66 3.03 -10.45
C GLY A 50 13.37 1.87 -11.42
N ALA A 51 12.82 2.19 -12.59
CA ALA A 51 12.51 1.23 -13.65
C ALA A 51 13.71 0.34 -14.03
N LEU A 52 14.90 0.95 -14.06
CA LEU A 52 16.18 0.29 -14.35
C LEU A 52 16.43 -0.89 -13.40
N LEU A 53 16.37 -0.64 -12.09
CA LEU A 53 16.64 -1.66 -11.08
C LEU A 53 15.54 -2.73 -11.06
N ARG A 54 14.27 -2.35 -11.26
CA ARG A 54 13.17 -3.32 -11.40
C ARG A 54 13.38 -4.24 -12.60
N SER A 55 13.80 -3.69 -13.74
CA SER A 55 14.06 -4.48 -14.93
C SER A 55 15.20 -5.49 -14.72
N LEU A 56 16.29 -5.07 -14.08
CA LEU A 56 17.40 -5.97 -13.74
C LEU A 56 16.96 -7.05 -12.74
N ALA A 57 16.15 -6.70 -11.74
CA ALA A 57 15.64 -7.68 -10.79
C ALA A 57 14.72 -8.73 -11.42
N VAL A 58 14.00 -8.38 -12.50
CA VAL A 58 13.23 -9.33 -13.30
C VAL A 58 14.17 -10.20 -14.14
N ASP A 59 15.14 -9.59 -14.81
CA ASP A 59 16.10 -10.30 -15.68
C ASP A 59 16.90 -11.34 -14.88
N PHE A 60 17.24 -11.08 -13.62
CA PHE A 60 18.01 -12.00 -12.77
C PHE A 60 17.16 -12.68 -11.69
N LEU A 61 15.83 -12.73 -11.85
CA LEU A 61 14.93 -13.31 -10.86
C LEU A 61 15.29 -14.78 -10.57
N GLY A 62 15.55 -15.09 -9.29
CA GLY A 62 15.98 -16.43 -8.86
C GLY A 62 17.48 -16.72 -9.03
N GLY A 63 18.24 -15.80 -9.64
CA GLY A 63 19.69 -15.87 -9.74
C GLY A 63 20.42 -14.84 -8.86
N ILE A 64 19.88 -13.62 -8.73
CA ILE A 64 20.43 -12.56 -7.87
C ILE A 64 19.30 -11.91 -7.08
N ASN A 65 19.52 -11.69 -5.79
CA ASN A 65 18.60 -10.97 -4.92
C ASN A 65 18.92 -9.47 -4.93
N PHE A 66 17.97 -8.65 -5.38
CA PHE A 66 18.15 -7.20 -5.43
C PHE A 66 17.60 -6.52 -4.19
N ALA A 67 18.37 -5.57 -3.68
CA ALA A 67 17.95 -4.67 -2.62
C ALA A 67 18.25 -3.21 -2.96
N GLN A 68 17.52 -2.32 -2.30
CA GLN A 68 17.73 -0.88 -2.33
C GLN A 68 17.87 -0.36 -0.91
N ILE A 69 18.95 0.38 -0.67
CA ILE A 69 19.22 1.07 0.59
C ILE A 69 19.21 2.57 0.33
N ARG A 70 18.57 3.32 1.23
CA ARG A 70 18.47 4.77 1.11
C ARG A 70 19.64 5.44 1.82
N SER A 71 20.09 6.59 1.33
CA SER A 71 21.19 7.37 1.94
C SER A 71 20.99 7.75 3.42
N LYS A 72 19.77 7.64 3.95
CA LYS A 72 19.46 7.85 5.38
C LYS A 72 19.88 6.70 6.30
N GLU A 73 20.15 5.52 5.75
CA GLU A 73 20.53 4.31 6.48
C GLU A 73 22.07 4.31 6.62
N THR A 74 22.58 5.02 7.63
CA THR A 74 24.01 5.33 7.74
C THR A 74 24.84 4.09 8.04
N LYS A 75 24.31 3.11 8.77
CA LYS A 75 25.07 1.90 9.14
C LYS A 75 25.48 1.09 7.92
N ALA A 76 24.55 0.85 7.01
CA ALA A 76 24.82 0.10 5.79
C ALA A 76 25.70 0.90 4.80
N VAL A 77 25.50 2.22 4.70
CA VAL A 77 26.32 3.09 3.83
C VAL A 77 27.77 3.12 4.30
N ASP A 78 27.99 3.28 5.61
CA ASP A 78 29.32 3.35 6.20
C ASP A 78 30.05 2.00 6.10
N GLN A 79 29.34 0.88 6.25
CA GLN A 79 29.93 -0.46 6.18
C GLN A 79 30.50 -0.79 4.79
N PHE A 80 29.90 -0.30 3.70
CA PHE A 80 30.42 -0.48 2.35
C PHE A 80 31.27 0.71 1.86
N GLY A 81 31.50 1.72 2.71
CA GLY A 81 32.32 2.89 2.37
C GLY A 81 31.75 3.72 1.22
N ILE A 82 30.43 3.85 1.11
CA ILE A 82 29.79 4.49 -0.03
C ILE A 82 29.75 6.01 0.15
N THR A 83 30.43 6.71 -0.75
CA THR A 83 30.58 8.18 -0.72
C THR A 83 29.75 8.89 -1.78
N SER A 84 29.34 8.18 -2.84
CA SER A 84 28.55 8.71 -3.95
C SER A 84 27.22 7.98 -4.09
N PHE A 85 26.20 8.70 -4.57
CA PHE A 85 24.91 8.11 -4.93
C PHE A 85 24.55 8.51 -6.37
N PRO A 86 23.94 7.62 -7.16
CA PRO A 86 23.64 6.22 -6.87
C PRO A 86 24.85 5.29 -7.10
N THR A 87 25.05 4.30 -6.23
CA THR A 87 26.12 3.30 -6.34
C THR A 87 25.56 1.89 -6.17
N LEU A 88 25.96 0.96 -7.05
CA LEU A 88 25.56 -0.44 -6.98
C LEU A 88 26.71 -1.26 -6.38
N VAL A 89 26.39 -2.16 -5.46
CA VAL A 89 27.34 -3.11 -4.87
C VAL A 89 26.84 -4.53 -5.11
N LEU A 90 27.72 -5.42 -5.54
CA LEU A 90 27.46 -6.84 -5.73
C LEU A 90 28.16 -7.64 -4.63
N LEU A 91 27.39 -8.48 -3.95
CA LEU A 91 27.86 -9.46 -2.98
C LEU A 91 27.75 -10.83 -3.65
N PRO A 92 28.88 -11.46 -4.04
CA PRO A 92 28.85 -12.80 -4.59
C PRO A 92 28.38 -13.82 -3.52
N ALA A 93 27.84 -14.96 -3.96
CA ALA A 93 27.45 -16.03 -3.04
C ALA A 93 28.68 -16.66 -2.36
N GLY A 94 28.54 -17.11 -1.10
CA GLY A 94 29.58 -17.85 -0.40
C GLY A 94 30.65 -16.99 0.27
N GLY A 95 30.29 -15.77 0.71
CA GLY A 95 31.15 -14.94 1.58
C GLY A 95 32.35 -14.28 0.89
N SER A 96 32.34 -14.14 -0.44
CA SER A 96 33.37 -13.38 -1.17
C SER A 96 33.24 -11.87 -0.90
N GLU A 97 34.33 -11.14 -1.10
CA GLU A 97 34.35 -9.69 -0.84
C GLU A 97 33.33 -8.93 -1.72
N PRO A 98 32.67 -7.89 -1.18
CA PRO A 98 31.79 -7.01 -1.93
C PRO A 98 32.50 -6.32 -3.09
N VAL A 99 31.90 -6.35 -4.28
CA VAL A 99 32.40 -5.65 -5.47
C VAL A 99 31.55 -4.41 -5.72
N VAL A 100 32.17 -3.23 -5.64
CA VAL A 100 31.52 -1.95 -5.95
C VAL A 100 31.54 -1.71 -7.45
N TYR A 101 30.39 -1.31 -8.00
CA TYR A 101 30.25 -0.95 -9.39
C TYR A 101 30.57 0.53 -9.60
N GLU A 102 31.65 0.81 -10.33
CA GLU A 102 32.09 2.18 -10.67
C GLU A 102 31.71 2.62 -12.09
N GLY A 103 30.97 1.78 -12.83
CA GLY A 103 30.54 2.09 -14.18
C GLY A 103 29.33 3.04 -14.23
N GLU A 104 28.96 3.46 -15.45
CA GLU A 104 27.76 4.29 -15.64
C GLU A 104 26.47 3.49 -15.33
N MET A 105 25.45 4.18 -14.82
CA MET A 105 24.14 3.60 -14.45
C MET A 105 23.25 3.30 -15.67
N LYS A 106 23.78 2.51 -16.62
CA LYS A 106 23.11 2.04 -17.83
C LYS A 106 22.84 0.55 -17.74
N LYS A 107 21.66 0.13 -18.22
CA LYS A 107 21.20 -1.26 -18.12
C LYS A 107 22.24 -2.25 -18.67
N ALA A 108 22.82 -1.96 -19.84
CA ALA A 108 23.77 -2.85 -20.50
C ALA A 108 25.03 -3.10 -19.65
N LEU A 109 25.64 -2.04 -19.12
CA LEU A 109 26.86 -2.13 -18.33
C LEU A 109 26.59 -2.78 -16.95
N MET A 110 25.47 -2.44 -16.31
CA MET A 110 25.06 -3.08 -15.07
C MET A 110 24.74 -4.56 -15.27
N LEU A 111 24.16 -4.94 -16.42
CA LEU A 111 23.87 -6.33 -16.75
C LEU A 111 25.16 -7.11 -16.98
N GLU A 112 26.13 -6.55 -17.70
CA GLU A 112 27.46 -7.16 -17.86
C GLU A 112 28.15 -7.34 -16.50
N PHE A 113 28.13 -6.31 -15.65
CA PHE A 113 28.66 -6.40 -14.28
C PHE A 113 27.94 -7.46 -13.44
N LEU A 114 26.61 -7.55 -13.48
CA LEU A 114 25.85 -8.54 -12.70
C LEU A 114 25.99 -9.96 -13.28
N SER A 115 26.29 -10.08 -14.58
CA SER A 115 26.47 -11.36 -15.25
C SER A 115 27.67 -12.17 -14.73
N GLN A 116 28.60 -11.52 -14.03
CA GLN A 116 29.71 -12.19 -13.35
C GLN A 116 29.25 -13.08 -12.19
N ALA A 117 28.09 -12.77 -11.57
CA ALA A 117 27.55 -13.51 -10.43
C ALA A 117 26.46 -14.50 -10.81
N ALA A 118 25.65 -14.22 -11.83
CA ALA A 118 24.63 -15.14 -12.34
C ALA A 118 24.33 -14.84 -13.81
N GLN A 119 23.82 -15.81 -14.57
CA GLN A 119 23.36 -15.54 -15.93
C GLN A 119 21.97 -14.87 -15.90
N PRO A 120 21.72 -13.84 -16.74
CA PRO A 120 20.38 -13.28 -16.86
C PRO A 120 19.43 -14.34 -17.43
N ASN A 121 18.22 -14.37 -16.92
CA ASN A 121 17.16 -15.22 -17.44
C ASN A 121 16.91 -14.88 -18.91
N PRO A 122 16.65 -15.90 -19.75
CA PRO A 122 16.26 -15.66 -21.13
C PRO A 122 14.98 -14.81 -21.14
N ASP A 123 14.96 -13.79 -21.98
CA ASP A 123 13.83 -12.87 -22.12
C ASP A 123 12.54 -13.68 -22.28
N PRO A 124 11.56 -13.56 -21.36
CA PRO A 124 10.32 -14.30 -21.48
C PRO A 124 9.60 -13.80 -22.73
N ALA A 125 9.71 -14.57 -23.81
CA ALA A 125 8.94 -14.35 -25.02
C ALA A 125 7.47 -14.07 -24.62
N PRO A 126 6.82 -13.06 -25.22
CA PRO A 126 5.46 -12.70 -24.86
C PRO A 126 4.61 -13.96 -24.87
N THR A 127 4.13 -14.36 -23.70
CA THR A 127 3.40 -15.61 -23.55
C THR A 127 2.15 -15.54 -24.41
N ALA A 128 2.18 -16.21 -25.56
CA ALA A 128 0.99 -16.53 -26.31
C ALA A 128 0.02 -17.26 -25.36
N PRO A 129 -1.29 -16.96 -25.39
CA PRO A 129 -2.25 -17.55 -24.47
C PRO A 129 -2.20 -19.08 -24.57
N LYS A 130 -1.78 -19.73 -23.48
CA LYS A 130 -1.69 -21.19 -23.38
C LYS A 130 -3.08 -21.80 -23.56
N LYS A 131 -3.34 -22.41 -24.73
CA LYS A 131 -4.41 -23.40 -24.91
C LYS A 131 -4.14 -24.57 -23.95
N LYS A 132 -5.08 -24.83 -23.05
CA LYS A 132 -5.07 -26.04 -22.20
C LYS A 132 -5.20 -27.27 -23.11
N SER A 133 -4.11 -28.00 -23.31
CA SER A 133 -4.14 -29.39 -23.78
C SER A 133 -4.04 -30.31 -22.57
N SER A 134 -5.19 -30.80 -22.09
CA SER A 134 -5.28 -31.88 -21.12
C SER A 134 -5.31 -33.22 -21.84
N SER A 135 -4.31 -34.08 -21.63
CA SER A 135 -4.45 -35.55 -21.52
C SER A 135 -3.08 -36.25 -21.38
N PRO A 136 -2.89 -37.07 -20.34
CA PRO A 136 -1.98 -38.22 -20.36
C PRO A 136 -2.74 -39.55 -20.64
N LYS A 137 -2.05 -40.50 -21.27
CA LYS A 137 -2.53 -41.82 -21.73
C LYS A 137 -2.78 -42.85 -20.60
N LYS A 138 -3.89 -43.61 -20.73
CA LYS A 138 -4.17 -45.09 -20.68
C LYS A 138 -3.34 -46.05 -19.78
N PRO A 139 -3.82 -47.27 -19.37
CA PRO A 139 -4.63 -48.22 -20.19
C PRO A 139 -5.71 -49.13 -19.52
N ALA A 140 -6.51 -49.76 -20.41
CA ALA A 140 -7.20 -51.08 -20.42
C ALA A 140 -8.04 -51.55 -19.20
N SER A 141 -9.34 -51.86 -19.31
CA SER A 141 -9.99 -53.13 -19.76
C SER A 141 -11.38 -53.11 -19.06
N SER A 142 -12.57 -53.42 -19.59
CA SER A 142 -13.09 -54.66 -20.17
C SER A 142 -14.54 -54.44 -20.69
N SER A 143 -14.87 -55.03 -21.85
CA SER A 143 -16.06 -55.86 -22.24
C SER A 143 -17.46 -55.55 -21.61
N SER A 144 -18.65 -55.60 -22.25
CA SER A 144 -19.14 -56.23 -23.48
C SER A 144 -20.63 -55.84 -23.75
N SER A 145 -21.07 -55.82 -25.02
CA SER A 145 -22.38 -56.25 -25.63
C SER A 145 -23.74 -55.76 -25.07
N THR A 146 -24.78 -55.34 -25.81
CA THR A 146 -25.54 -56.02 -26.91
C THR A 146 -26.52 -55.09 -27.69
N VAL A 147 -26.50 -55.23 -29.01
CA VAL A 147 -27.51 -55.23 -30.12
C VAL A 147 -29.04 -54.96 -29.98
N LEU A 148 -29.56 -54.19 -30.99
CA LEU A 148 -30.84 -54.27 -31.79
C LEU A 148 -32.20 -53.94 -31.09
N ASP A 149 -33.31 -53.43 -31.66
CA ASP A 149 -33.83 -53.14 -33.01
C ASP A 149 -35.13 -52.27 -32.91
N SER A 150 -35.46 -51.52 -33.98
CA SER A 150 -36.77 -51.20 -34.64
C SER A 150 -38.06 -50.56 -34.01
N ASP A 151 -38.59 -49.62 -34.83
CA ASP A 151 -39.99 -49.28 -35.23
C ASP A 151 -41.03 -48.47 -34.38
N LEU A 152 -41.17 -47.17 -34.74
CA LEU A 152 -42.33 -46.33 -35.20
C LEU A 152 -43.80 -46.47 -34.61
N PRO A 153 -44.80 -45.59 -34.92
CA PRO A 153 -45.13 -44.33 -34.21
C PRO A 153 -46.66 -44.08 -33.95
N THR A 154 -47.06 -43.41 -32.87
CA THR A 154 -48.41 -42.78 -32.67
C THR A 154 -48.30 -41.91 -31.41
N ASP A 155 -48.75 -40.66 -31.23
CA ASP A 155 -49.82 -39.85 -31.81
C ASP A 155 -49.48 -38.36 -31.56
N SER A 156 -49.87 -37.47 -32.48
CA SER A 156 -49.81 -35.99 -32.40
C SER A 156 -51.19 -35.44 -31.91
N PRO A 157 -51.43 -34.15 -31.54
CA PRO A 157 -50.78 -32.94 -32.09
C PRO A 157 -50.56 -31.68 -31.20
N SER A 158 -49.53 -30.89 -31.59
CA SER A 158 -49.42 -29.40 -31.68
C SER A 158 -49.35 -28.50 -30.42
N PRO A 159 -48.81 -27.24 -30.49
CA PRO A 159 -47.87 -26.62 -31.45
C PRO A 159 -46.70 -25.79 -30.81
N GLU A 160 -45.68 -25.56 -31.64
CA GLU A 160 -44.73 -24.42 -31.72
C GLU A 160 -44.76 -23.30 -30.65
N VAL A 161 -43.68 -23.16 -29.87
CA VAL A 161 -43.12 -21.85 -29.48
C VAL A 161 -41.60 -21.97 -29.46
N GLU A 162 -40.94 -21.29 -30.41
CA GLU A 162 -39.50 -21.03 -30.40
C GLU A 162 -39.11 -20.23 -29.13
N ILE A 163 -38.27 -20.80 -28.27
CA ILE A 163 -37.67 -20.09 -27.14
C ILE A 163 -36.23 -19.70 -27.54
N PRO A 164 -35.85 -18.41 -27.50
CA PRO A 164 -34.51 -17.94 -27.82
C PRO A 164 -33.45 -18.53 -26.86
N PRO A 165 -32.17 -18.58 -27.27
CA PRO A 165 -31.12 -19.23 -26.50
C PRO A 165 -30.91 -18.55 -25.14
N GLU A 166 -30.85 -19.40 -24.11
CA GLU A 166 -30.56 -19.11 -22.70
C GLU A 166 -29.63 -17.90 -22.51
N GLU A 167 -30.19 -16.86 -21.89
CA GLU A 167 -29.41 -15.80 -21.27
C GLU A 167 -28.53 -16.40 -20.18
N LYS A 168 -27.22 -16.21 -20.31
CA LYS A 168 -26.25 -16.48 -19.24
C LYS A 168 -26.71 -15.72 -17.99
N PRO A 169 -26.68 -16.34 -16.79
CA PRO A 169 -27.17 -15.69 -15.59
C PRO A 169 -26.43 -14.37 -15.37
N VAL A 170 -27.20 -13.28 -15.36
CA VAL A 170 -26.75 -11.95 -14.96
C VAL A 170 -26.14 -12.07 -13.57
N LYS A 171 -24.82 -11.82 -13.48
CA LYS A 171 -24.17 -11.63 -12.18
C LYS A 171 -24.84 -10.42 -11.52
N VAL A 172 -25.67 -10.68 -10.51
CA VAL A 172 -26.18 -9.66 -9.61
C VAL A 172 -24.96 -8.92 -9.05
N PRO A 173 -24.83 -7.59 -9.26
CA PRO A 173 -23.78 -6.82 -8.63
C PRO A 173 -23.93 -6.96 -7.10
N VAL A 174 -22.93 -7.55 -6.45
CA VAL A 174 -22.87 -7.58 -5.00
C VAL A 174 -22.71 -6.12 -4.56
N LYS A 175 -23.79 -5.51 -4.06
CA LYS A 175 -23.77 -4.16 -3.48
C LYS A 175 -22.73 -4.20 -2.35
N ALA A 176 -21.63 -3.48 -2.53
CA ALA A 176 -20.59 -3.40 -1.52
C ALA A 176 -21.22 -2.93 -0.18
N PRO A 177 -20.83 -3.51 0.97
CA PRO A 177 -21.38 -3.14 2.26
C PRO A 177 -21.22 -1.64 2.53
N GLU A 178 -22.27 -1.00 3.00
CA GLU A 178 -22.25 0.44 3.29
C GLU A 178 -21.20 0.75 4.36
N VAL A 179 -20.41 1.80 4.13
CA VAL A 179 -19.36 2.25 5.05
C VAL A 179 -20.02 2.69 6.36
N ALA A 180 -19.43 2.29 7.50
CA ALA A 180 -19.94 2.68 8.81
C ALA A 180 -19.94 4.21 8.96
N GLN A 181 -21.08 4.76 9.40
CA GLN A 181 -21.25 6.20 9.56
C GLN A 181 -21.04 6.65 11.01
N LEU A 182 -20.26 7.71 11.21
CA LEU A 182 -20.01 8.34 12.51
C LEU A 182 -20.90 9.58 12.65
N ALA A 183 -22.18 9.33 12.91
CA ALA A 183 -23.18 10.39 13.01
C ALA A 183 -23.02 11.25 14.26
N THR A 184 -22.56 10.66 15.37
CA THR A 184 -22.41 11.36 16.66
C THR A 184 -20.97 11.87 16.86
N PRO A 185 -20.79 12.99 17.57
CA PRO A 185 -19.46 13.50 17.92
C PRO A 185 -18.65 12.51 18.77
N GLU A 186 -19.30 11.82 19.70
CA GLU A 186 -18.70 10.83 20.61
C GLU A 186 -18.15 9.61 19.85
N ASP A 187 -18.87 9.15 18.82
CA ASP A 187 -18.42 8.07 17.95
C ASP A 187 -17.14 8.44 17.19
N LEU A 188 -17.07 9.67 16.67
CA LEU A 188 -15.90 10.15 15.94
C LEU A 188 -14.66 10.24 16.83
N GLU A 189 -14.83 10.78 18.03
CA GLU A 189 -13.75 10.89 19.01
C GLU A 189 -13.25 9.53 19.48
N SER A 190 -14.16 8.69 19.96
CA SER A 190 -13.83 7.40 20.56
C SER A 190 -13.20 6.42 19.57
N LYS A 191 -13.52 6.52 18.27
CA LYS A 191 -12.97 5.63 17.24
C LYS A 191 -11.71 6.18 16.58
N CYS A 192 -11.65 7.49 16.30
CA CYS A 192 -10.61 8.05 15.42
C CYS A 192 -9.83 9.25 15.96
N LEU A 193 -10.32 9.96 16.98
CA LEU A 193 -9.67 11.17 17.51
C LEU A 193 -9.21 11.00 18.96
N ASN A 194 -8.57 9.88 19.27
CA ASN A 194 -8.01 9.60 20.59
C ASN A 194 -6.55 9.13 20.51
N SER A 195 -5.83 9.24 21.63
CA SER A 195 -4.41 8.85 21.79
C SER A 195 -4.11 7.39 21.44
N LYS A 196 -5.12 6.51 21.44
CA LYS A 196 -4.96 5.08 21.18
C LYS A 196 -5.31 4.68 19.75
N SER A 197 -6.04 5.52 19.02
CA SER A 197 -6.55 5.23 17.68
C SER A 197 -5.44 5.15 16.64
N GLY A 198 -5.55 4.15 15.76
CA GLY A 198 -4.67 3.97 14.62
C GLY A 198 -5.01 4.94 13.48
N THR A 199 -4.64 4.58 12.25
CA THR A 199 -5.01 5.36 11.08
C THR A 199 -6.47 5.10 10.70
N CYS A 200 -7.33 6.09 10.79
CA CYS A 200 -8.69 6.07 10.24
C CYS A 200 -8.74 6.78 8.88
N ILE A 201 -9.53 6.23 7.96
CA ILE A 201 -9.93 6.94 6.73
C ILE A 201 -11.33 7.50 6.96
N LEU A 202 -11.47 8.81 6.82
CA LEU A 202 -12.72 9.53 7.01
C LEU A 202 -13.15 10.17 5.69
N THR A 203 -14.37 9.88 5.26
CA THR A 203 -15.05 10.61 4.19
C THR A 203 -15.95 11.67 4.82
N LEU A 204 -15.54 12.93 4.72
CA LEU A 204 -16.30 14.07 5.19
C LEU A 204 -17.37 14.42 4.17
N LEU A 205 -18.64 14.25 4.54
CA LEU A 205 -19.76 14.56 3.67
C LEU A 205 -20.03 16.07 3.64
N PRO A 206 -20.61 16.59 2.54
CA PRO A 206 -20.97 17.98 2.42
C PRO A 206 -22.23 18.28 3.25
N GLU A 207 -22.43 19.56 3.60
CA GLU A 207 -23.67 20.00 4.24
C GLU A 207 -24.82 19.94 3.22
N PRO A 208 -25.92 19.21 3.51
CA PRO A 208 -27.05 19.13 2.59
C PRO A 208 -27.81 20.47 2.57
N GLU A 209 -28.22 20.92 1.38
CA GLU A 209 -29.00 22.16 1.23
C GLU A 209 -30.41 22.06 1.82
N SER A 210 -30.95 20.84 1.92
CA SER A 210 -32.23 20.51 2.57
C SER A 210 -32.21 19.04 3.04
N PRO A 211 -33.04 18.65 4.04
CA PRO A 211 -32.99 17.30 4.64
C PRO A 211 -33.26 16.15 3.66
N ASP A 212 -33.94 16.43 2.54
CA ASP A 212 -34.26 15.46 1.48
C ASP A 212 -33.35 15.59 0.25
N THR A 213 -32.30 16.42 0.32
CA THR A 213 -31.38 16.63 -0.82
C THR A 213 -30.50 15.42 -1.02
N GLU A 214 -30.52 14.86 -2.23
CA GLU A 214 -29.59 13.79 -2.57
C GLU A 214 -28.14 14.26 -2.50
N LEU A 215 -27.26 13.37 -2.04
CA LEU A 215 -25.82 13.60 -2.06
C LEU A 215 -25.35 13.92 -3.48
N SER A 216 -24.41 14.88 -3.58
CA SER A 216 -23.81 15.28 -4.84
C SER A 216 -23.14 14.09 -5.55
N ALA A 217 -23.00 14.14 -6.87
CA ALA A 217 -22.38 13.05 -7.63
C ALA A 217 -20.96 12.68 -7.12
N PRO A 218 -20.08 13.65 -6.76
CA PRO A 218 -18.78 13.35 -6.15
C PRO A 218 -18.90 12.66 -4.78
N ALA A 219 -19.89 13.04 -3.97
CA ALA A 219 -20.13 12.41 -2.67
C ALA A 219 -20.53 10.93 -2.82
N LYS A 220 -21.40 10.63 -3.79
CA LYS A 220 -21.83 9.27 -4.12
C LYS A 220 -20.65 8.43 -4.64
N GLU A 221 -19.81 9.00 -5.51
CA GLU A 221 -18.62 8.33 -6.04
C GLU A 221 -17.60 8.04 -4.93
N ALA A 222 -17.32 9.01 -4.06
CA ALA A 222 -16.43 8.84 -2.91
C ALA A 222 -16.92 7.73 -1.98
N LEU A 223 -18.21 7.70 -1.66
CA LEU A 223 -18.78 6.66 -0.81
C LEU A 223 -18.75 5.28 -1.47
N SER A 224 -19.02 5.16 -2.77
CA SER A 224 -18.91 3.87 -3.47
C SER A 224 -17.48 3.36 -3.48
N THR A 225 -16.51 4.23 -3.78
CA THR A 225 -15.09 3.86 -3.81
C THR A 225 -14.62 3.44 -2.42
N VAL A 226 -14.94 4.21 -1.39
CA VAL A 226 -14.53 3.88 -0.02
C VAL A 226 -15.24 2.62 0.49
N SER A 227 -16.49 2.37 0.11
CA SER A 227 -17.20 1.11 0.41
C SER A 227 -16.47 -0.09 -0.18
N GLU A 228 -16.13 -0.05 -1.47
CA GLU A 228 -15.41 -1.13 -2.14
C GLU A 228 -14.03 -1.38 -1.51
N LEU A 229 -13.29 -0.30 -1.21
CA LEU A 229 -11.97 -0.40 -0.59
C LEU A 229 -12.05 -0.89 0.85
N SER A 230 -13.07 -0.48 1.61
CA SER A 230 -13.29 -0.97 2.97
C SER A 230 -13.48 -2.49 2.98
N HIS A 231 -14.24 -3.03 2.03
CA HIS A 231 -14.46 -4.46 1.89
C HIS A 231 -13.18 -5.19 1.46
N LYS A 232 -12.48 -4.64 0.45
CA LYS A 232 -11.21 -5.19 -0.06
C LYS A 232 -10.12 -5.23 1.00
N LEU A 233 -10.12 -4.27 1.93
CA LEU A 233 -9.05 -4.06 2.93
C LEU A 233 -9.42 -4.50 4.35
N THR A 234 -10.51 -5.26 4.53
CA THR A 234 -11.05 -5.74 5.82
C THR A 234 -10.03 -6.45 6.73
N GLY A 235 -8.90 -6.94 6.21
CA GLY A 235 -7.82 -7.59 6.99
C GLY A 235 -6.67 -6.70 7.46
N HIS A 236 -6.66 -5.39 7.16
CA HIS A 236 -5.44 -4.56 7.24
C HIS A 236 -5.42 -3.45 8.32
N HIS A 237 -6.20 -3.59 9.38
CA HIS A 237 -6.25 -2.65 10.54
C HIS A 237 -6.49 -1.17 10.20
N LEU A 238 -7.14 -0.89 9.06
CA LEU A 238 -7.44 0.46 8.61
C LEU A 238 -8.97 0.64 8.51
N PRO A 239 -9.62 1.21 9.54
CA PRO A 239 -11.06 1.42 9.50
C PRO A 239 -11.44 2.58 8.58
N PHE A 240 -12.57 2.41 7.90
CA PHE A 240 -13.17 3.39 7.00
C PHE A 240 -14.49 3.87 7.59
N TYR A 241 -14.69 5.18 7.61
CA TYR A 241 -15.90 5.80 8.13
C TYR A 241 -16.39 6.94 7.24
N SER A 242 -17.70 7.09 7.16
CA SER A 242 -18.34 8.30 6.63
C SER A 242 -18.74 9.23 7.78
N VAL A 243 -18.53 10.53 7.63
CA VAL A 243 -18.81 11.52 8.67
C VAL A 243 -19.73 12.60 8.09
N PRO A 244 -20.99 12.67 8.55
CA PRO A 244 -21.94 13.70 8.14
C PRO A 244 -21.52 15.10 8.58
N ALA A 245 -21.85 16.12 7.78
CA ALA A 245 -21.61 17.52 8.13
C ALA A 245 -22.38 18.00 9.38
N ILE A 246 -23.48 17.33 9.75
CA ILE A 246 -24.24 17.62 10.98
C ILE A 246 -23.44 17.32 12.26
N ASN A 247 -22.39 16.50 12.17
CA ASN A 247 -21.52 16.19 13.30
C ASN A 247 -20.68 17.43 13.67
N SER A 248 -20.84 17.93 14.90
CA SER A 248 -20.11 19.11 15.40
C SER A 248 -18.59 18.94 15.34
N HIS A 249 -18.07 17.75 15.62
CA HIS A 249 -16.63 17.48 15.57
C HIS A 249 -16.11 17.39 14.15
N ALA A 250 -16.96 17.06 13.16
CA ALA A 250 -16.59 17.19 11.76
C ALA A 250 -16.39 18.65 11.36
N LYS A 251 -17.19 19.58 11.90
CA LYS A 251 -17.02 21.03 11.68
C LYS A 251 -15.73 21.56 12.30
N ILE A 252 -15.46 21.19 13.56
CA ILE A 252 -14.19 21.54 14.24
C ILE A 252 -13.01 21.00 13.44
N LEU A 253 -13.07 19.73 13.03
CA LEU A 253 -12.02 19.08 12.28
C LEU A 253 -11.78 19.74 10.91
N ARG A 254 -12.82 20.12 10.17
CA ARG A 254 -12.64 20.88 8.92
C ARG A 254 -11.94 22.22 9.16
N ASN A 255 -12.33 22.94 10.20
CA ASN A 255 -11.73 24.24 10.56
C ASN A 255 -10.26 24.10 10.95
N GLU A 256 -9.94 23.18 11.87
CA GLU A 256 -8.58 22.95 12.36
C GLU A 256 -7.63 22.46 11.26
N LEU A 257 -8.14 21.67 10.32
CA LEU A 257 -7.35 21.16 9.19
C LEU A 257 -7.25 22.14 8.02
N GLY A 258 -7.90 23.31 8.11
CA GLY A 258 -7.89 24.32 7.05
C GLY A 258 -8.71 23.94 5.81
N ILE A 259 -9.68 23.04 5.96
CA ILE A 259 -10.60 22.62 4.88
C ILE A 259 -11.76 23.61 4.85
N SER A 260 -11.63 24.67 4.05
CA SER A 260 -12.59 25.78 4.02
C SER A 260 -13.89 25.47 3.26
N ASP A 261 -13.89 24.48 2.37
CA ASP A 261 -15.08 24.13 1.60
C ASP A 261 -15.95 23.11 2.35
N THR A 262 -17.03 23.58 2.97
CA THR A 262 -18.02 22.75 3.67
C THR A 262 -19.02 22.10 2.73
N SER A 263 -19.07 22.55 1.47
CA SER A 263 -19.95 22.02 0.42
C SER A 263 -19.29 20.91 -0.41
N ALA A 264 -17.96 20.76 -0.28
CA ALA A 264 -17.21 19.69 -0.90
C ALA A 264 -17.19 18.41 -0.05
N THR A 265 -17.22 17.27 -0.74
CA THR A 265 -16.86 15.98 -0.15
C THR A 265 -15.35 15.89 -0.09
N GLU A 266 -14.81 15.49 1.05
CA GLU A 266 -13.38 15.35 1.22
C GLU A 266 -13.04 13.99 1.81
N ILE A 267 -11.92 13.41 1.39
CA ILE A 267 -11.38 12.18 1.98
C ILE A 267 -10.09 12.56 2.72
N ILE A 268 -10.02 12.16 3.99
CA ILE A 268 -8.85 12.40 4.83
C ILE A 268 -8.44 11.13 5.57
N ALA A 269 -7.17 11.08 5.94
CA ALA A 269 -6.62 10.05 6.80
C ALA A 269 -6.06 10.72 8.06
N ILE A 270 -6.46 10.23 9.23
CA ILE A 270 -6.01 10.73 10.53
C ILE A 270 -5.45 9.58 11.34
N ASN A 271 -4.35 9.81 12.06
CA ASN A 271 -3.81 8.89 13.04
C ASN A 271 -3.72 9.58 14.39
N GLY A 272 -4.63 9.25 15.31
CA GLY A 272 -4.67 9.87 16.64
C GLY A 272 -3.44 9.52 17.47
N ARG A 273 -2.98 8.27 17.46
CA ARG A 273 -1.80 7.84 18.23
C ARG A 273 -0.50 8.53 17.81
N ARG A 274 -0.31 8.75 16.52
CA ARG A 274 0.93 9.34 15.97
C ARG A 274 0.78 10.82 15.61
N GLY A 275 -0.37 11.43 15.88
CA GLY A 275 -0.61 12.86 15.75
C GLY A 275 -0.38 13.42 14.34
N TRP A 276 -0.76 12.67 13.29
CA TRP A 276 -0.63 13.14 11.91
C TRP A 276 -1.92 12.96 11.11
N TRP A 277 -2.08 13.78 10.08
CA TRP A 277 -3.16 13.65 9.10
C TRP A 277 -2.69 13.86 7.67
N ARG A 278 -3.54 13.45 6.72
CA ARG A 278 -3.35 13.65 5.29
C ARG A 278 -4.69 13.91 4.62
N HIS A 279 -4.64 14.75 3.60
CA HIS A 279 -5.76 15.06 2.72
C HIS A 279 -5.59 14.33 1.39
N TYR A 280 -6.70 13.85 0.82
CA TYR A 280 -6.76 13.38 -0.55
C TYR A 280 -7.22 14.55 -1.44
N SER A 281 -6.45 14.83 -2.49
CA SER A 281 -6.81 15.91 -3.42
C SER A 281 -8.06 15.52 -4.21
N SER A 282 -9.11 16.33 -4.10
CA SER A 282 -10.34 16.17 -4.89
C SER A 282 -10.14 16.46 -6.38
N GLU A 283 -9.02 17.10 -6.78
CA GLU A 283 -8.64 17.35 -8.18
C GLU A 283 -8.44 16.05 -8.98
N ASP A 284 -7.99 14.98 -8.32
CA ASP A 284 -7.78 13.67 -8.93
C ASP A 284 -9.08 12.87 -9.09
N GLY A 285 -10.22 13.42 -8.66
CA GLY A 285 -11.53 12.76 -8.61
C GLY A 285 -11.57 11.62 -7.59
N PHE A 286 -12.75 11.01 -7.37
CA PHE A 286 -12.92 9.95 -6.37
C PHE A 286 -12.87 8.53 -6.96
N GLY A 287 -12.15 8.37 -8.06
CA GLY A 287 -12.01 7.08 -8.73
C GLY A 287 -11.35 6.03 -7.85
N LEU A 288 -11.74 4.76 -8.06
CA LEU A 288 -11.25 3.64 -7.25
C LEU A 288 -9.72 3.57 -7.17
N HIS A 289 -9.05 3.70 -8.32
CA HIS A 289 -7.60 3.53 -8.40
C HIS A 289 -6.82 4.65 -7.71
N SER A 290 -7.26 5.90 -7.84
CA SER A 290 -6.56 7.06 -7.25
C SER A 290 -6.70 7.06 -5.73
N VAL A 291 -7.90 6.78 -5.22
CA VAL A 291 -8.14 6.64 -3.78
C VAL A 291 -7.42 5.41 -3.21
N GLU A 292 -7.42 4.28 -3.93
CA GLU A 292 -6.67 3.07 -3.52
C GLU A 292 -5.16 3.34 -3.44
N SER A 293 -4.58 3.96 -4.47
CA SER A 293 -3.16 4.30 -4.50
C SER A 293 -2.76 5.22 -3.34
N TRP A 294 -3.60 6.21 -3.03
CA TRP A 294 -3.39 7.10 -1.90
C TRP A 294 -3.48 6.37 -0.55
N ILE A 295 -4.45 5.47 -0.37
CA ILE A 295 -4.56 4.62 0.84
C ILE A 295 -3.36 3.69 0.97
N ASP A 296 -2.92 3.07 -0.12
CA ASP A 296 -1.76 2.18 -0.09
C ASP A 296 -0.48 2.94 0.22
N ALA A 297 -0.31 4.16 -0.30
CA ALA A 297 0.80 5.03 0.10
C ALA A 297 0.77 5.30 1.61
N ILE A 298 -0.41 5.54 2.21
CA ILE A 298 -0.54 5.70 3.67
C ILE A 298 -0.13 4.42 4.41
N ARG A 299 -0.60 3.25 3.97
CA ARG A 299 -0.30 1.94 4.57
C ARG A 299 1.20 1.62 4.50
N LEU A 300 1.84 1.99 3.40
CA LEU A 300 3.28 1.84 3.17
C LEU A 300 4.11 2.94 3.85
N GLY A 301 3.47 3.93 4.47
CA GLY A 301 4.13 5.04 5.15
C GLY A 301 4.77 6.07 4.23
N GLU A 302 4.40 6.08 2.94
CA GLU A 302 4.89 6.95 1.89
C GLU A 302 4.05 8.25 1.80
N GLY A 303 4.67 9.35 1.39
CA GLY A 303 4.00 10.65 1.18
C GLY A 303 4.06 11.63 2.37
N SER A 304 3.74 12.90 2.10
CA SER A 304 3.79 13.98 3.09
C SER A 304 2.68 13.81 4.14
N LYS A 305 3.06 13.83 5.42
CA LYS A 305 2.16 13.79 6.57
C LYS A 305 2.19 15.15 7.24
N SER A 306 1.02 15.73 7.48
CA SER A 306 0.88 16.98 8.21
C SER A 306 0.72 16.70 9.70
N LYS A 307 1.28 17.54 10.58
CA LYS A 307 1.06 17.45 12.02
C LYS A 307 -0.42 17.72 12.30
N LEU A 308 -1.04 16.91 13.13
CA LEU A 308 -2.41 17.14 13.58
C LEU A 308 -2.42 18.29 14.59
N PRO A 309 -3.30 19.29 14.45
CA PRO A 309 -3.41 20.41 15.39
C PRO A 309 -3.73 19.96 16.83
N GLU A 310 -3.19 20.70 17.79
CA GLU A 310 -3.45 20.50 19.23
C GLU A 310 -4.86 21.00 19.54
N GLY A 311 -5.78 20.07 19.81
CA GLY A 311 -7.22 20.35 19.97
C GLY A 311 -8.12 19.34 19.26
N VAL A 312 -7.57 18.60 18.28
CA VAL A 312 -8.34 17.59 17.53
C VAL A 312 -8.38 16.23 18.26
N ILE A 313 -7.35 15.89 19.03
CA ILE A 313 -7.29 14.65 19.82
C ILE A 313 -7.70 14.96 21.25
N LYS A 314 -8.58 14.15 21.83
CA LYS A 314 -8.87 14.18 23.27
C LYS A 314 -7.57 13.93 24.05
N ALA A 315 -7.12 14.92 24.81
CA ALA A 315 -6.17 14.69 25.88
C ALA A 315 -6.85 13.74 26.87
N GLU A 316 -6.29 12.54 27.10
CA GLU A 316 -6.62 11.82 28.32
C GLU A 316 -6.23 12.75 29.46
N GLU A 317 -7.18 13.07 30.34
CA GLU A 317 -6.83 13.58 31.66
C GLU A 317 -5.86 12.55 32.26
N GLU A 318 -4.57 12.91 32.30
CA GLU A 318 -3.60 12.20 33.11
C GLU A 318 -4.15 12.23 34.52
N ASN A 319 -4.58 11.07 35.01
CA ASN A 319 -4.60 10.82 36.44
C ASN A 319 -3.13 10.91 36.89
N VAL A 320 -2.72 12.11 37.32
CA VAL A 320 -1.43 12.36 37.91
C VAL A 320 -1.41 11.60 39.24
N GLU A 321 -0.91 10.36 39.21
CA GLU A 321 -0.38 9.74 40.40
C GLU A 321 0.81 10.60 40.85
N GLU A 322 0.54 11.33 41.92
CA GLU A 322 1.44 12.18 42.69
C GLU A 322 2.71 11.39 43.07
N LYS A 323 3.75 11.52 42.25
CA LYS A 323 5.09 11.09 42.61
C LYS A 323 5.70 12.19 43.46
N VAL A 324 5.54 12.05 44.78
CA VAL A 324 6.20 12.88 45.79
C VAL A 324 7.72 12.80 45.57
N GLU A 325 8.31 13.89 45.09
CA GLU A 325 9.76 14.13 45.13
C GLU A 325 10.18 14.48 46.56
N GLU A 326 11.03 13.66 47.16
CA GLU A 326 11.82 14.04 48.33
C GLU A 326 12.79 15.18 47.93
N PRO A 327 12.89 16.26 48.73
CA PRO A 327 13.80 17.35 48.43
C PRO A 327 15.24 16.98 48.77
N GLU A 328 16.12 17.11 47.78
CA GLU A 328 17.57 16.94 47.88
C GLU A 328 18.17 18.10 48.71
N GLU A 329 18.92 17.76 49.78
CA GLU A 329 19.56 18.72 50.69
C GLU A 329 20.62 19.57 50.00
N GLU A 330 20.41 20.89 50.04
CA GLU A 330 21.35 21.93 49.62
C GLU A 330 22.52 22.04 50.63
N LYS A 331 23.70 21.51 50.27
CA LYS A 331 24.95 21.79 50.99
C LYS A 331 25.47 23.17 50.63
N VAL A 332 25.22 24.13 51.51
CA VAL A 332 25.86 25.46 51.51
C VAL A 332 27.30 25.32 52.01
N GLU A 333 28.26 25.50 51.11
CA GLU A 333 29.68 25.70 51.40
C GLU A 333 29.87 27.13 51.96
N LYS A 334 30.25 27.24 53.24
CA LYS A 334 30.71 28.51 53.85
C LYS A 334 32.21 28.43 54.10
N GLU A 335 32.98 29.11 53.26
CA GLU A 335 34.33 29.58 53.58
C GLU A 335 34.23 30.82 54.49
N VAL A 336 34.91 30.82 55.64
CA VAL A 336 35.67 31.97 56.19
C VAL A 336 36.67 31.45 57.25
N PRO A 337 37.74 32.21 57.61
CA PRO A 337 39.09 31.69 57.69
C PRO A 337 39.59 31.57 59.14
N HIS A 338 40.72 30.88 59.25
CA HIS A 338 41.83 31.09 60.19
C HIS A 338 41.72 32.31 61.12
N ASP A 339 41.73 32.11 62.45
CA ASP A 339 42.67 32.79 63.36
C ASP A 339 42.67 32.18 64.78
N GLU A 340 43.74 32.51 65.51
CA GLU A 340 44.42 31.82 66.61
C GLU A 340 43.73 31.83 67.99
N LEU A 341 43.97 30.77 68.79
CA LEU A 341 44.74 30.75 70.06
C LEU A 341 44.39 29.53 70.95
#